data_AF-A0AAW0LIA3-F1
#
_entry.id   AF-A0AAW0LIA3-F1
#
_cell.length_a   1.000
_cell.length_b   1.000
_cell.length_c   1.000
_cell.angle_alpha   90.00
_cell.angle_beta   90.00
_cell.angle_gamma   90.00
#
_symmetry.space_group_name_H-M   'P 1'
#
loop_
_entity.id
_entity.type
_entity.pdbx_description
1 polymer ?
#
loop_
_entity_poly.entity_id
_entity_poly.type
_entity_poly.pdbx_seq_one_letter_code
_entity_poly.pdbx_strand_id
1 'polypeptide(L)'
;MNTVTAIKRYSAILIVKLDTFVVPNVNLLQENGVPESNICTLIKRTPIAIMTDSIRFKEIVEEVKEMGYNPLRLSFIQAILAMRGMNKSTWKRKVSAYKRWGLSEEDILVAFGRSPHCTMASEDKIMRVMEFFINKMGLEPSLIVKCPGLLTYSLEKRFIRRASFIQVLQSEGLVKKDFYLPRVFGYVEELFLQKFVMPYEKEAYELLQLYKRKLNFPE
;
A
#
# COMPACT_ATOMS: atom_id res chain seq x y z
N MET A 1 2.55 -20.44 -18.78
CA MET A 1 3.36 -19.57 -17.87
C MET A 1 4.48 -18.91 -18.68
N ASN A 2 4.63 -17.57 -18.70
CA ASN A 2 5.77 -16.92 -19.35
C ASN A 2 6.94 -16.80 -18.35
N THR A 3 7.80 -17.81 -18.35
CA THR A 3 8.94 -17.99 -17.44
C THR A 3 9.97 -16.85 -17.53
N VAL A 4 10.13 -16.26 -18.71
CA VAL A 4 11.08 -15.17 -18.98
C VAL A 4 10.79 -13.95 -18.10
N THR A 5 9.53 -13.61 -17.86
CA THR A 5 9.15 -12.46 -17.02
C THR A 5 9.56 -12.64 -15.56
N ALA A 6 9.38 -13.85 -15.02
CA ALA A 6 9.75 -14.15 -13.62
C ALA A 6 11.28 -14.10 -13.44
N ILE A 7 12.03 -14.68 -14.38
CA ILE A 7 13.49 -14.68 -14.39
C ILE A 7 14.05 -13.26 -14.48
N LYS A 8 13.50 -12.42 -15.38
CA LYS A 8 13.92 -11.01 -15.49
C LYS A 8 13.70 -10.21 -14.21
N ARG A 9 12.65 -10.55 -13.44
CA ARG A 9 12.32 -9.85 -12.19
C ARG A 9 13.13 -10.35 -10.99
N TYR A 10 13.52 -11.62 -10.99
CA TYR A 10 14.37 -12.20 -9.94
C TYR A 10 15.24 -13.32 -10.52
N SER A 11 16.43 -12.96 -11.00
CA SER A 11 17.37 -13.89 -11.64
C SER A 11 17.84 -15.00 -10.70
N ALA A 12 17.85 -14.73 -9.39
CA ALA A 12 18.22 -15.71 -8.38
C ALA A 12 17.25 -16.91 -8.29
N ILE A 13 16.09 -16.88 -8.96
CA ILE A 13 15.24 -18.06 -9.11
C ILE A 13 15.95 -19.20 -9.86
N LEU A 14 16.94 -18.89 -10.71
CA LEU A 14 17.68 -19.87 -11.51
C LEU A 14 18.76 -20.61 -10.71
N ILE A 15 19.20 -20.05 -9.58
CA ILE A 15 20.30 -20.61 -8.77
C ILE A 15 19.78 -21.35 -7.52
N VAL A 16 18.48 -21.24 -7.23
CA VAL A 16 17.87 -21.89 -6.07
C VAL A 16 17.35 -23.27 -6.46
N LYS A 17 17.53 -24.24 -5.55
CA LYS A 17 17.00 -25.59 -5.69
C LYS A 17 15.46 -25.55 -5.68
N LEU A 18 14.87 -25.50 -6.87
CA LEU A 18 13.42 -25.38 -7.07
C LEU A 18 12.66 -26.51 -6.36
N ASP A 19 13.20 -27.73 -6.43
CA ASP A 19 12.61 -28.91 -5.76
C ASP A 19 12.58 -28.79 -4.25
N THR A 20 13.50 -28.00 -3.67
CA THR A 20 13.60 -27.81 -2.22
C THR A 20 12.71 -26.66 -1.74
N PHE A 21 12.65 -25.55 -2.48
CA PHE A 21 12.01 -24.31 -1.98
C PHE A 21 10.72 -23.95 -2.70
N VAL A 22 10.59 -24.28 -3.99
CA VAL A 22 9.45 -23.83 -4.81
C VAL A 22 8.38 -24.91 -4.88
N VAL A 23 8.76 -26.16 -5.20
CA VAL A 23 7.82 -27.27 -5.36
C VAL A 23 6.99 -27.51 -4.09
N PRO A 24 7.56 -27.59 -2.88
CA PRO A 24 6.77 -27.83 -1.67
C PRO A 24 5.75 -26.71 -1.40
N ASN A 25 6.13 -25.45 -1.65
CA ASN A 25 5.27 -24.30 -1.43
C ASN A 25 4.15 -24.21 -2.48
N VAL A 26 4.42 -24.59 -3.72
CA VAL A 26 3.39 -24.69 -4.77
C VAL A 26 2.39 -25.80 -4.43
N ASN A 27 2.87 -26.98 -4.06
CA ASN A 27 2.03 -28.10 -3.66
C ASN A 27 1.15 -27.73 -2.47
N LEU A 28 1.73 -27.08 -1.44
CA LEU A 28 0.97 -26.61 -0.29
C LEU A 28 -0.17 -25.65 -0.69
N LEU A 29 0.08 -24.71 -1.61
CA LEU A 29 -0.97 -23.81 -2.09
C LEU A 29 -2.08 -24.58 -2.84
N GLN A 30 -1.70 -25.56 -3.68
CA GLN A 30 -2.67 -26.41 -4.40
C GLN A 30 -3.50 -27.27 -3.45
N GLU A 31 -2.89 -27.88 -2.45
CA GLU A 31 -3.55 -28.65 -1.39
C GLU A 31 -4.52 -27.79 -0.58
N ASN A 32 -4.22 -26.51 -0.39
CA ASN A 32 -5.11 -25.54 0.24
C ASN A 32 -6.17 -24.95 -0.72
N GLY A 33 -6.29 -25.50 -1.93
CA GLY A 33 -7.31 -25.12 -2.91
C GLY A 33 -7.04 -23.79 -3.63
N VAL A 34 -5.82 -23.26 -3.57
CA VAL A 34 -5.49 -22.00 -4.25
C VAL A 34 -5.51 -22.21 -5.76
N PRO A 35 -6.26 -21.40 -6.54
CA PRO A 35 -6.32 -21.53 -7.99
C PRO A 35 -4.94 -21.38 -8.64
N GLU A 36 -4.66 -22.21 -9.64
CA GLU A 36 -3.38 -22.19 -10.38
C GLU A 36 -3.07 -20.80 -10.96
N SER A 37 -4.10 -20.07 -11.40
CA SER A 37 -3.97 -18.69 -11.89
C SER A 37 -3.44 -17.71 -10.82
N ASN A 38 -3.83 -17.90 -9.55
CA ASN A 38 -3.35 -17.11 -8.42
C ASN A 38 -1.91 -17.49 -8.06
N ILE A 39 -1.57 -18.79 -8.08
CA ILE A 39 -0.19 -19.28 -7.87
C ILE A 39 0.74 -18.73 -8.96
N CYS A 40 0.31 -18.79 -10.23
CA CYS A 40 1.04 -18.19 -11.35
C CYS A 40 1.24 -16.68 -11.17
N THR A 41 0.25 -15.97 -10.64
CA THR A 41 0.35 -14.53 -10.34
C THR A 41 1.38 -14.25 -9.26
N LEU A 42 1.41 -15.07 -8.20
CA LEU A 42 2.43 -14.99 -7.14
C LEU A 42 3.85 -15.15 -7.71
N ILE A 43 4.08 -16.22 -8.46
CA ILE A 43 5.40 -16.54 -9.05
C ILE A 43 5.86 -15.43 -10.00
N LYS A 44 4.96 -14.88 -10.83
CA LYS A 44 5.31 -13.81 -11.78
C LYS A 44 5.64 -12.48 -11.09
N ARG A 45 4.83 -12.08 -10.11
CA ARG A 45 4.94 -10.74 -9.50
C ARG A 45 6.00 -10.69 -8.42
N THR A 46 6.14 -11.75 -7.66
CA THR A 46 6.99 -11.79 -6.48
C THR A 46 7.62 -13.17 -6.31
N PRO A 47 8.55 -13.57 -7.21
CA PRO A 47 9.19 -14.90 -7.17
C PRO A 47 9.80 -15.25 -5.80
N ILE A 48 10.39 -14.25 -5.13
CA ILE A 48 11.02 -14.43 -3.81
C ILE A 48 10.05 -14.95 -2.74
N ALA A 49 8.74 -14.79 -2.94
CA ALA A 49 7.74 -15.25 -1.99
C ALA A 49 7.53 -16.77 -2.01
N ILE A 50 7.51 -17.37 -3.19
CA ILE A 50 7.38 -18.84 -3.30
C ILE A 50 8.68 -19.55 -2.90
N MET A 51 9.79 -18.82 -2.82
CA MET A 51 11.10 -19.34 -2.42
C MET A 51 11.36 -19.25 -0.91
N THR A 52 10.33 -18.91 -0.12
CA THR A 52 10.42 -18.88 1.34
C THR A 52 10.69 -20.30 1.86
N ASP A 53 11.42 -20.43 2.96
CA ASP A 53 11.58 -21.72 3.63
C ASP A 53 10.22 -22.40 3.85
N SER A 54 10.14 -23.70 3.60
CA SER A 54 8.86 -24.43 3.56
C SER A 54 8.12 -24.47 4.90
N ILE A 55 8.87 -24.53 6.02
CA ILE A 55 8.29 -24.50 7.36
C ILE A 55 7.69 -23.11 7.59
N ARG A 56 8.46 -22.06 7.34
CA ARG A 56 7.99 -20.68 7.49
C ARG A 56 6.82 -20.36 6.54
N PHE A 57 6.85 -20.88 5.32
CA PHE A 57 5.79 -20.65 4.35
C PHE A 57 4.49 -21.31 4.79
N LYS A 58 4.56 -22.53 5.35
CA LYS A 58 3.40 -23.21 5.94
C LYS A 58 2.78 -22.41 7.09
N GLU A 59 3.59 -21.91 8.01
CA GLU A 59 3.12 -21.03 9.10
C GLU A 59 2.37 -19.81 8.55
N ILE A 60 2.91 -19.15 7.52
CA ILE A 60 2.27 -17.99 6.89
C ILE A 60 0.91 -18.36 6.27
N VAL A 61 0.82 -19.51 5.58
CA VAL A 61 -0.42 -19.99 4.98
C VAL A 61 -1.47 -20.25 6.07
N GLU A 62 -1.08 -20.86 7.18
CA GLU A 62 -1.96 -21.09 8.34
C GLU A 62 -2.41 -19.77 8.98
N GLU A 63 -1.48 -18.84 9.24
CA GLU A 63 -1.80 -17.51 9.78
C GLU A 63 -2.79 -16.74 8.89
N VAL A 64 -2.62 -16.78 7.57
CA VAL A 64 -3.52 -16.10 6.62
C VAL A 64 -4.91 -16.75 6.59
N LYS A 65 -5.00 -18.07 6.79
CA LYS A 65 -6.28 -18.77 6.95
C LYS A 65 -6.96 -18.40 8.26
N GLU A 66 -6.22 -18.32 9.37
CA GLU A 66 -6.74 -17.85 10.67
C GLU A 66 -7.33 -16.44 10.59
N MET A 67 -6.76 -15.58 9.74
CA MET A 67 -7.27 -14.22 9.48
C MET A 67 -8.54 -14.20 8.62
N GLY A 68 -9.04 -15.34 8.16
CA GLY A 68 -10.29 -15.45 7.38
C GLY A 68 -10.14 -15.16 5.88
N TYR A 69 -8.92 -15.10 5.33
CA TYR A 69 -8.75 -14.95 3.89
C TYR A 69 -9.11 -16.25 3.16
N ASN A 70 -9.99 -16.15 2.17
CA ASN A 70 -10.41 -17.28 1.35
C ASN A 70 -9.32 -17.67 0.32
N PRO A 71 -8.78 -18.91 0.34
CA PRO A 71 -7.76 -19.40 -0.60
C PRO A 71 -8.12 -19.26 -2.09
N LEU A 72 -9.41 -19.20 -2.42
CA LEU A 72 -9.91 -19.03 -3.79
C LEU A 72 -9.74 -17.61 -4.32
N ARG A 73 -9.49 -16.62 -3.44
CA ARG A 73 -9.41 -15.20 -3.81
C ARG A 73 -7.95 -14.76 -3.92
N LEU A 74 -7.68 -13.83 -4.84
CA LEU A 74 -6.36 -13.23 -4.99
C LEU A 74 -5.88 -12.51 -3.71
N SER A 75 -6.80 -12.04 -2.87
CA SER A 75 -6.50 -11.45 -1.57
C SER A 75 -5.74 -12.40 -0.64
N PHE A 76 -5.93 -13.72 -0.77
CA PHE A 76 -5.16 -14.73 -0.03
C PHE A 76 -3.67 -14.67 -0.37
N ILE A 77 -3.35 -14.62 -1.67
CA ILE A 77 -1.98 -14.45 -2.15
C ILE A 77 -1.41 -13.10 -1.71
N GLN A 78 -2.22 -12.03 -1.77
CA GLN A 78 -1.77 -10.71 -1.30
C GLN A 78 -1.43 -10.74 0.21
N ALA A 79 -2.24 -11.42 1.03
CA ALA A 79 -1.99 -11.56 2.46
C ALA A 79 -0.73 -12.38 2.76
N ILE A 80 -0.49 -13.48 2.03
CA ILE A 80 0.77 -14.25 2.13
C ILE A 80 1.98 -13.37 1.84
N LEU A 81 1.91 -12.53 0.80
CA LEU A 81 2.98 -11.60 0.45
C LEU A 81 3.28 -10.59 1.55
N ALA A 82 2.24 -10.06 2.19
CA ALA A 82 2.38 -9.14 3.33
C ALA A 82 2.99 -9.85 4.55
N MET A 83 2.44 -11.00 4.93
CA MET A 83 2.87 -11.76 6.10
C MET A 83 4.25 -12.39 5.93
N ARG A 84 4.73 -12.60 4.71
CA ARG A 84 6.14 -12.94 4.48
C ARG A 84 7.09 -11.84 4.97
N GLY A 85 6.70 -10.58 4.83
CA GLY A 85 7.54 -9.43 5.16
C GLY A 85 7.61 -9.10 6.66
N MET A 86 6.86 -9.79 7.52
CA MET A 86 6.79 -9.52 8.95
C MET A 86 6.43 -10.77 9.76
N ASN A 87 6.45 -10.69 11.09
CA ASN A 87 5.98 -11.77 11.96
C ASN A 87 4.62 -11.41 12.61
N LYS A 88 3.98 -12.39 13.25
CA LYS A 88 2.68 -12.23 13.92
C LYS A 88 2.68 -11.11 14.97
N SER A 89 3.80 -10.90 15.67
CA SER A 89 3.94 -9.81 16.65
C SER A 89 3.92 -8.42 15.98
N THR A 90 4.71 -8.25 14.91
CA THR A 90 4.70 -7.02 14.11
C THR A 90 3.33 -6.75 13.50
N TRP A 91 2.64 -7.80 13.02
CA TRP A 91 1.27 -7.69 12.52
C TRP A 91 0.33 -7.16 13.60
N LYS A 92 0.30 -7.78 14.79
CA LYS A 92 -0.53 -7.33 15.92
C LYS A 92 -0.26 -5.89 16.31
N ARG A 93 1.00 -5.47 16.34
CA ARG A 93 1.38 -4.07 16.63
C ARG A 93 0.84 -3.09 15.60
N LYS A 94 0.93 -3.43 14.30
CA LYS A 94 0.36 -2.61 13.22
C LYS A 94 -1.17 -2.53 13.30
N VAL A 95 -1.84 -3.65 13.59
CA VAL A 95 -3.29 -3.69 13.82
C VAL A 95 -3.66 -2.75 14.97
N SER A 96 -2.94 -2.83 16.10
CA SER A 96 -3.14 -1.93 17.23
C SER A 96 -2.93 -0.46 16.87
N ALA A 97 -1.97 -0.14 16.00
CA ALA A 97 -1.75 1.24 15.54
C ALA A 97 -2.97 1.77 14.77
N TYR A 98 -3.59 0.99 13.89
CA TYR A 98 -4.82 1.38 13.20
C TYR A 98 -6.04 1.46 14.14
N LYS A 99 -6.17 0.52 15.09
CA LYS A 99 -7.27 0.51 16.08
C LYS A 99 -7.30 1.78 16.93
N ARG A 100 -6.14 2.40 17.21
CA ARG A 100 -6.05 3.71 17.91
C ARG A 100 -6.76 4.84 17.16
N TRP A 101 -6.99 4.68 15.86
CA TRP A 101 -7.70 5.65 15.01
C TRP A 101 -9.13 5.19 14.67
N GLY A 102 -9.68 4.26 15.44
CA GLY A 102 -11.08 3.84 15.33
C GLY A 102 -11.37 2.83 14.23
N LEU A 103 -10.36 2.24 13.58
CA LEU A 103 -10.56 1.19 12.58
C LEU A 103 -10.78 -0.17 13.24
N SER A 104 -11.75 -0.94 12.73
CA SER A 104 -11.97 -2.31 13.16
C SER A 104 -10.89 -3.26 12.62
N GLU A 105 -10.80 -4.48 13.17
CA GLU A 105 -9.86 -5.47 12.63
C GLU A 105 -10.24 -5.90 11.21
N GLU A 106 -11.55 -6.01 10.94
CA GLU A 106 -12.11 -6.32 9.63
C GLU A 106 -11.77 -5.25 8.60
N ASP A 107 -11.89 -3.97 8.97
CA ASP A 107 -11.48 -2.84 8.13
C ASP A 107 -9.99 -2.94 7.74
N ILE A 108 -9.15 -3.26 8.71
CA ILE A 108 -7.71 -3.43 8.50
C ILE A 108 -7.46 -4.61 7.56
N LEU A 109 -8.11 -5.75 7.76
CA LEU A 109 -8.00 -6.90 6.87
C LEU A 109 -8.45 -6.56 5.43
N VAL A 110 -9.55 -5.83 5.26
CA VAL A 110 -10.01 -5.38 3.94
C VAL A 110 -8.96 -4.47 3.27
N ALA A 111 -8.38 -3.53 4.01
CA ALA A 111 -7.33 -2.64 3.51
C ALA A 111 -6.09 -3.43 3.06
N PHE A 112 -5.69 -4.42 3.86
CA PHE A 112 -4.53 -5.28 3.62
C PHE A 112 -4.71 -6.16 2.38
N GLY A 113 -5.88 -6.78 2.22
CA GLY A 113 -6.21 -7.59 1.05
C GLY A 113 -6.21 -6.79 -0.27
N ARG A 114 -6.54 -5.49 -0.22
CA ARG A 114 -6.55 -4.59 -1.38
C ARG A 114 -5.17 -4.12 -1.80
N SER A 115 -4.27 -3.87 -0.86
CA SER A 115 -2.92 -3.39 -1.16
C SER A 115 -1.92 -3.94 -0.14
N PRO A 116 -1.30 -5.10 -0.38
CA PRO A 116 -0.31 -5.61 0.54
C PRO A 116 0.94 -4.73 0.64
N HIS A 117 1.13 -3.75 -0.25
CA HIS A 117 2.19 -2.76 -0.09
C HIS A 117 1.95 -1.79 1.07
N CYS A 118 0.70 -1.56 1.50
CA CYS A 118 0.43 -0.72 2.68
C CYS A 118 1.01 -1.33 3.96
N THR A 119 1.25 -2.64 3.95
CA THR A 119 1.79 -3.41 5.08
C THR A 119 3.30 -3.15 5.29
N MET A 120 3.98 -2.61 4.27
CA MET A 120 5.37 -2.18 4.36
C MET A 120 5.55 -0.92 5.21
N ALA A 121 4.50 -0.13 5.44
CA ALA A 121 4.57 1.07 6.27
C ALA A 121 4.87 0.70 7.73
N SER A 122 5.87 1.33 8.33
CA SER A 122 6.17 1.16 9.76
C SER A 122 5.00 1.65 10.64
N GLU A 123 4.98 1.23 11.91
CA GLU A 123 4.01 1.74 12.88
C GLU A 123 4.08 3.28 12.99
N ASP A 124 5.29 3.84 13.04
CA ASP A 124 5.52 5.29 13.03
C ASP A 124 4.89 5.95 11.79
N LYS A 125 5.14 5.38 10.61
CA LYS A 125 4.58 5.89 9.36
C LYS A 125 3.05 5.87 9.37
N ILE A 126 2.45 4.79 9.89
CA ILE A 126 0.99 4.67 10.04
C ILE A 126 0.48 5.78 10.95
N MET A 127 1.06 5.93 12.15
CA MET A 127 0.65 6.96 13.11
C MET A 127 0.72 8.36 12.51
N ARG A 128 1.85 8.71 11.88
CA ARG A 128 2.05 10.05 11.30
C ARG A 128 1.14 10.34 10.11
N VAL A 129 0.83 9.34 9.28
CA VAL A 129 -0.12 9.49 8.17
C VAL A 129 -1.54 9.67 8.70
N MET A 130 -1.95 8.85 9.68
CA MET A 130 -3.29 8.93 10.27
C MET A 130 -3.50 10.25 11.03
N GLU A 131 -2.50 10.71 11.78
CA GLU A 131 -2.52 12.01 12.45
C GLU A 131 -2.67 13.16 11.47
N PHE A 132 -1.90 13.15 10.38
CA PHE A 132 -2.04 14.16 9.34
C PHE A 132 -3.43 14.12 8.68
N PHE A 133 -3.94 12.94 8.35
CA PHE A 133 -5.24 12.78 7.70
C PHE A 133 -6.40 13.23 8.57
N ILE A 134 -6.42 12.79 9.82
CA ILE A 134 -7.57 13.00 10.69
C ILE A 134 -7.47 14.38 11.32
N ASN A 135 -6.35 14.70 11.97
CA ASN A 135 -6.24 15.91 12.78
C ASN A 135 -5.97 17.16 11.92
N LYS A 136 -5.13 17.08 10.88
CA LYS A 136 -4.78 18.24 10.06
C LYS A 136 -5.68 18.40 8.83
N MET A 137 -6.23 17.31 8.29
CA MET A 137 -7.08 17.33 7.08
C MET A 137 -8.57 17.07 7.34
N GLY A 138 -8.97 16.66 8.55
CA GLY A 138 -10.37 16.37 8.88
C GLY A 138 -10.97 15.20 8.09
N LEU A 139 -10.13 14.24 7.68
CA LEU A 139 -10.57 13.08 6.90
C LEU A 139 -10.98 11.92 7.79
N GLU A 140 -11.98 11.18 7.34
CA GLU A 140 -12.44 9.96 8.02
C GLU A 140 -11.38 8.85 7.98
N PRO A 141 -11.15 8.12 9.09
CA PRO A 141 -10.23 6.98 9.14
C PRO A 141 -10.53 5.93 8.05
N SER A 142 -11.82 5.69 7.76
CA SER A 142 -12.28 4.73 6.75
C SER A 142 -11.75 5.00 5.33
N LEU A 143 -11.24 6.20 5.07
CA LEU A 143 -10.60 6.55 3.81
C LEU A 143 -9.34 5.71 3.54
N ILE A 144 -8.59 5.34 4.58
CA ILE A 144 -7.40 4.50 4.41
C ILE A 144 -7.75 3.06 4.01
N VAL A 145 -8.93 2.58 4.43
CA VAL A 145 -9.46 1.27 4.03
C VAL A 145 -9.88 1.27 2.56
N LYS A 146 -10.41 2.40 2.08
CA LYS A 146 -10.78 2.62 0.68
C LYS A 146 -9.54 2.82 -0.21
N CYS A 147 -8.48 3.44 0.33
CA CYS A 147 -7.27 3.77 -0.41
C CYS A 147 -5.98 3.40 0.34
N PRO A 148 -5.71 2.12 0.59
CA PRO A 148 -4.54 1.69 1.36
C PRO A 148 -3.21 2.03 0.68
N GLY A 149 -3.22 2.21 -0.65
CA GLY A 149 -2.07 2.68 -1.42
C GLY A 149 -1.54 4.05 -0.97
N LEU A 150 -2.36 4.86 -0.28
CA LEU A 150 -1.93 6.13 0.29
C LEU A 150 -0.70 5.96 1.19
N LEU A 151 -0.61 4.89 1.99
CA LEU A 151 0.53 4.63 2.88
C LEU A 151 1.87 4.41 2.16
N THR A 152 1.86 4.11 0.87
CA THR A 152 3.08 3.90 0.07
C THR A 152 3.75 5.21 -0.33
N TYR A 153 3.05 6.34 -0.25
CA TYR A 153 3.60 7.64 -0.62
C TYR A 153 4.39 8.30 0.52
N SER A 154 5.35 9.17 0.16
CA SER A 154 6.07 10.00 1.15
C SER A 154 5.09 10.96 1.83
N LEU A 155 5.18 11.03 3.16
CA LEU A 155 4.31 11.91 3.96
C LEU A 155 4.68 13.36 3.67
N GLU A 156 5.96 13.67 3.76
CA GLU A 156 6.50 15.01 3.64
C GLU A 156 6.50 15.48 2.18
N LYS A 157 7.05 14.67 1.27
CA LYS A 157 7.26 15.10 -0.12
C LYS A 157 5.98 15.10 -0.95
N ARG A 158 4.95 14.35 -0.54
CA ARG A 158 3.73 14.17 -1.33
C ARG A 158 2.46 14.54 -0.57
N PHE A 159 2.20 13.96 0.60
CA PHE A 159 0.96 14.27 1.33
C PHE A 159 0.92 15.70 1.82
N ILE A 160 1.83 16.04 2.73
CA ILE A 160 1.88 17.36 3.38
C ILE A 160 1.97 18.43 2.30
N ARG A 161 2.93 18.30 1.37
CA ARG A 161 3.11 19.26 0.29
C ARG A 161 1.83 19.51 -0.52
N ARG A 162 1.19 18.45 -1.01
CA ARG A 162 0.01 18.60 -1.88
C ARG A 162 -1.21 19.05 -1.09
N ALA A 163 -1.40 18.53 0.12
CA ALA A 163 -2.49 18.92 0.99
C ALA A 163 -2.42 20.40 1.37
N SER A 164 -1.24 20.89 1.81
CA SER A 164 -1.03 22.30 2.11
C SER A 164 -1.31 23.18 0.89
N PHE A 165 -0.78 22.80 -0.27
CA PHE A 165 -0.99 23.57 -1.50
C PHE A 165 -2.48 23.63 -1.88
N ILE A 166 -3.18 22.50 -1.81
CA ILE A 166 -4.63 22.44 -2.03
C ILE A 166 -5.39 23.32 -1.04
N GLN A 167 -5.02 23.33 0.23
CA GLN A 167 -5.68 24.17 1.24
C GLN A 167 -5.51 25.67 0.92
N VAL A 168 -4.32 26.08 0.45
CA VAL A 168 -4.11 27.47 -0.01
C VAL A 168 -5.03 27.78 -1.18
N LEU A 169 -5.05 26.94 -2.22
CA LEU A 169 -5.95 27.13 -3.37
C LEU A 169 -7.44 27.18 -2.96
N GLN A 170 -7.84 26.40 -1.95
CA GLN A 170 -9.20 26.44 -1.41
C GLN A 170 -9.48 27.73 -0.63
N SER A 171 -8.51 28.25 0.11
CA SER A 171 -8.64 29.52 0.84
C SER A 171 -8.72 30.73 -0.09
N GLU A 172 -8.05 30.65 -1.25
CA GLU A 172 -8.10 31.65 -2.33
C GLU A 172 -9.33 31.48 -3.25
N GLY A 173 -10.17 30.47 -3.01
CA GLY A 173 -11.36 30.19 -3.82
C GLY A 173 -11.07 29.62 -5.21
N LEU A 174 -9.82 29.26 -5.50
CA LEU A 174 -9.39 28.74 -6.79
C LEU A 174 -9.87 27.31 -7.05
N VAL A 175 -9.97 26.49 -5.99
CA VAL A 175 -10.46 25.10 -6.09
C VAL A 175 -11.62 24.86 -5.11
N LYS A 176 -12.62 24.10 -5.57
CA LYS A 176 -13.74 23.68 -4.72
C LYS A 176 -13.28 22.81 -3.54
N LYS A 177 -14.07 22.79 -2.47
CA LYS A 177 -13.79 21.99 -1.27
C LYS A 177 -14.23 20.51 -1.39
N ASP A 178 -14.98 20.17 -2.43
CA ASP A 178 -15.76 18.92 -2.53
C ASP A 178 -15.13 17.83 -3.44
N PHE A 179 -13.88 17.97 -3.90
CA PHE A 179 -13.27 16.95 -4.75
C PHE A 179 -12.65 15.80 -3.94
N TYR A 180 -12.61 14.61 -4.56
CA TYR A 180 -12.08 13.40 -3.94
C TYR A 180 -10.56 13.49 -3.69
N LEU A 181 -10.19 13.91 -2.49
CA LEU A 181 -8.81 14.23 -2.09
C LEU A 181 -7.80 13.07 -2.26
N PRO A 182 -8.13 11.77 -2.02
CA PRO A 182 -7.20 10.68 -2.30
C PRO A 182 -6.66 10.67 -3.74
N ARG A 183 -7.46 11.11 -4.71
CA ARG A 183 -7.04 11.18 -6.11
C ARG A 183 -5.89 12.15 -6.32
N VAL A 184 -5.86 13.23 -5.55
CA VAL A 184 -4.82 14.26 -5.64
C VAL A 184 -3.46 13.73 -5.23
N PHE A 185 -3.41 12.86 -4.23
CA PHE A 185 -2.17 12.20 -3.81
C PHE A 185 -1.72 11.13 -4.82
N GLY A 186 -2.64 10.58 -5.60
CA GLY A 186 -2.36 9.57 -6.63
C GLY A 186 -1.71 10.11 -7.91
N TYR A 187 -1.86 11.40 -8.23
CA TYR A 187 -1.31 11.95 -9.47
C TYR A 187 0.23 11.87 -9.53
N VAL A 188 0.77 11.60 -10.71
CA VAL A 188 2.18 11.90 -11.01
C VAL A 188 2.40 13.42 -10.93
N GLU A 189 3.65 13.85 -10.78
CA GLU A 189 3.96 15.24 -10.46
C GLU A 189 3.50 16.20 -11.57
N GLU A 190 3.76 15.82 -12.82
CA GLU A 190 3.41 16.58 -14.02
C GLU A 190 1.90 16.78 -14.09
N LEU A 191 1.12 15.72 -13.87
CA LEU A 191 -0.33 15.76 -13.90
C LEU A 191 -0.91 16.57 -12.73
N PHE A 192 -0.26 16.55 -11.56
CA PHE A 192 -0.65 17.38 -10.44
C PHE A 192 -0.49 18.88 -10.79
N LEU A 193 0.67 19.27 -11.33
CA LEU A 193 0.94 20.66 -11.73
C LEU A 193 0.00 21.11 -12.86
N GLN A 194 -0.24 20.26 -13.86
CA GLN A 194 -1.21 20.55 -14.92
C GLN A 194 -2.62 20.80 -14.41
N LYS A 195 -3.02 20.20 -13.29
CA LYS A 195 -4.37 20.32 -12.73
C LYS A 195 -4.52 21.44 -11.71
N PHE A 196 -3.46 21.77 -10.97
CA PHE A 196 -3.57 22.67 -9.82
C PHE A 196 -2.67 23.91 -9.91
N VAL A 197 -1.86 24.04 -10.98
CA VAL A 197 -0.99 25.21 -11.20
C VAL A 197 -1.28 25.83 -12.57
N MET A 198 -1.12 25.04 -13.64
CA MET A 198 -1.24 25.54 -15.01
C MET A 198 -2.59 26.15 -15.40
N PRO A 199 -3.75 25.77 -14.82
CA PRO A 199 -5.03 26.40 -15.18
C PRO A 199 -5.13 27.89 -14.79
N TYR A 200 -4.27 28.37 -13.89
CA TYR A 200 -4.26 29.76 -13.43
C TYR A 200 -3.16 30.52 -14.19
N GLU A 201 -3.34 30.69 -15.51
CA GLU A 201 -2.27 31.14 -16.43
C GLU A 201 -1.51 32.38 -15.94
N LYS A 202 -2.19 33.35 -15.30
CA LYS A 202 -1.58 34.59 -14.81
C LYS A 202 -0.79 34.39 -13.53
N GLU A 203 -1.24 33.50 -12.65
CA GLU A 203 -0.67 33.21 -11.33
C GLU A 203 0.19 31.92 -11.33
N ALA A 204 0.33 31.25 -12.47
CA ALA A 204 0.95 29.94 -12.59
C ALA A 204 2.40 29.93 -12.10
N TYR A 205 3.14 31.02 -12.34
CA TYR A 205 4.50 31.16 -11.86
C TYR A 205 4.55 31.26 -10.33
N GLU A 206 3.73 32.12 -9.73
CA GLU A 206 3.63 32.33 -8.29
C GLU A 206 3.17 31.05 -7.58
N LEU A 207 2.14 30.39 -8.10
CA LEU A 207 1.64 29.12 -7.58
C LEU A 207 2.68 28.00 -7.67
N LEU A 208 3.47 27.95 -8.76
CA LEU A 208 4.56 27.00 -8.88
C LEU A 208 5.66 27.27 -7.84
N GLN A 209 6.01 28.53 -7.60
CA GLN A 209 6.97 28.90 -6.56
C GLN A 209 6.43 28.56 -5.17
N LEU A 210 5.15 28.83 -4.91
CA LEU A 210 4.48 28.47 -3.67
C LEU A 210 4.52 26.96 -3.43
N TYR A 211 4.18 26.14 -4.43
CA TYR A 211 4.22 24.68 -4.34
C TYR A 211 5.64 24.13 -4.13
N LYS A 212 6.65 24.77 -4.74
CA LYS A 212 8.06 24.39 -4.58
C LYS A 212 8.64 24.78 -3.22
N ARG A 213 8.14 25.83 -2.58
CA ARG A 213 8.53 26.18 -1.21
C ARG A 213 8.18 25.01 -0.28
N LYS A 214 9.06 24.70 0.68
CA LYS A 214 8.71 23.76 1.75
C LYS A 214 7.57 24.39 2.54
N LEU A 215 6.34 23.98 2.24
CA LEU A 215 5.17 24.32 3.06
C LEU A 215 5.38 23.60 4.40
N ASN A 216 5.98 24.30 5.35
CA ASN A 216 6.08 23.84 6.73
C ASN A 216 4.71 24.09 7.37
N PHE A 217 4.05 23.06 7.87
CA PHE A 217 3.01 23.28 8.87
C PHE A 217 3.69 23.76 10.17
N PRO A 218 3.10 24.71 10.91
CA PRO A 218 3.43 24.83 12.31
C PRO A 218 3.05 23.52 13.01
N GLU A 219 3.94 23.07 13.90
CA GLU A 219 3.77 21.89 14.75
C GLU A 219 2.38 21.89 15.42
#